data_AF-A0A1Y5FQU7-F1
#
_entry.id   AF-A0A1Y5FQU7-F1
#
_cell.length_a   1.000
_cell.length_b   1.000
_cell.length_c   1.000
_cell.angle_alpha   90.00
_cell.angle_beta   90.00
_cell.angle_gamma   90.00
#
_symmetry.space_group_name_H-M   'P 1'
#
loop_
_entity.id
_entity.type
_entity.pdbx_description
1 polymer ?
#
loop_
_entity_poly.entity_id
_entity_poly.type
_entity_poly.pdbx_seq_one_letter_code
_entity_poly.pdbx_strand_id
1 'polypeptide(L)'
;MANSELTMSSSTTPLSPDSRINALLTGQHWGFSVGESITLSYSIPQGSALWVANYAGNEPSNWSALDAAQTSAFQQALNTWAEVADINFSQVTDGHTYGDIRVAFSQLVSDDPTAAGWAYIPGDPEESGDIWLDRSSGGTYQAGSFGYATFLHEIGHALGLGHPFETKTGNPNLLTGSENSSRYSVMSNQDYEGAGFTFTATGANSYSWYPVQATGPMLYDILAIQYLYGANMRTRTGDDTYTFSNSSAELQAIWDAGGNDTFDLSNQNLAQRVNLNAGQFSAIGIKETWQDNQGIVVSAVSDNIAIAYDVIIENVIGGSGNDTLTGNQYGNQLTGGSGSDILIGGQGIDTAIYTENFSHYALSTNQSLQIVVNDLSNGDSDSLSEIEWLQFKDQTISAAALNGNVPQNPDEVILDPSEGSENHINYFLLSLPTALGHEASVEYRTLDGSALAGLDYKATSGLAVIAAGQTSTVIGVEIIADTIVEDDETFFLEVSNPSGANFPEGEIILTAMRTIVNDDFV
;
A
#
# COMPACT_ATOMS: atom_id res chain seq x y z
N MET A 1 25.26 -24.76 -35.24
CA MET A 1 25.31 -25.16 -33.82
C MET A 1 26.08 -24.08 -33.09
N ALA A 2 25.38 -23.05 -32.67
CA ALA A 2 25.85 -21.98 -31.78
C ALA A 2 24.65 -21.63 -30.89
N ASN A 3 24.91 -21.34 -29.61
CA ASN A 3 23.98 -21.13 -28.48
C ASN A 3 23.45 -22.39 -27.79
N SER A 4 24.27 -23.02 -26.94
CA SER A 4 23.75 -23.90 -25.89
C SER A 4 24.25 -23.56 -24.49
N GLU A 5 24.79 -22.35 -24.25
CA GLU A 5 25.37 -22.01 -22.94
C GLU A 5 24.86 -20.70 -22.31
N LEU A 6 23.84 -20.01 -22.85
CA LEU A 6 23.42 -18.72 -22.27
C LEU A 6 21.90 -18.43 -22.22
N THR A 7 21.03 -19.29 -22.72
CA THR A 7 19.57 -19.09 -22.58
C THR A 7 19.07 -19.71 -21.28
N MET A 8 18.30 -18.95 -20.51
CA MET A 8 17.63 -19.42 -19.31
C MET A 8 16.68 -20.57 -19.67
N SER A 9 16.65 -21.62 -18.86
CA SER A 9 15.70 -22.71 -19.06
C SER A 9 14.30 -22.32 -18.59
N SER A 10 13.26 -22.89 -19.18
CA SER A 10 11.88 -22.75 -18.70
C SER A 10 11.37 -24.03 -18.07
N SER A 11 10.35 -23.91 -17.21
CA SER A 11 9.68 -25.02 -16.54
C SER A 11 8.16 -24.87 -16.59
N THR A 12 7.43 -25.97 -16.45
CA THR A 12 5.97 -25.94 -16.31
C THR A 12 5.58 -25.30 -14.97
N THR A 13 4.63 -24.38 -15.02
CA THR A 13 4.09 -23.70 -13.84
C THR A 13 2.91 -24.48 -13.26
N PRO A 14 2.97 -24.94 -11.99
CA PRO A 14 1.81 -25.51 -11.32
C PRO A 14 0.70 -24.45 -11.10
N LEU A 15 -0.55 -24.89 -10.96
CA LEU A 15 -1.63 -23.99 -10.55
C LEU A 15 -1.51 -23.66 -9.06
N SER A 16 -1.75 -22.40 -8.74
CA SER A 16 -1.90 -21.88 -7.38
C SER A 16 -3.25 -22.29 -6.78
N PRO A 17 -3.40 -22.39 -5.45
CA PRO A 17 -4.72 -22.44 -4.81
C PRO A 17 -5.57 -21.18 -5.07
N ASP A 18 -4.96 -20.07 -5.47
CA ASP A 18 -5.64 -18.81 -5.77
C ASP A 18 -6.02 -18.71 -7.26
N SER A 19 -7.32 -18.58 -7.54
CA SER A 19 -7.83 -18.44 -8.91
C SER A 19 -7.41 -17.13 -9.59
N ARG A 20 -7.11 -16.08 -8.82
CA ARG A 20 -6.67 -14.78 -9.34
C ARG A 20 -5.29 -14.88 -9.97
N ILE A 21 -4.37 -15.58 -9.28
CA ILE A 21 -3.06 -15.96 -9.83
C ILE A 21 -3.26 -16.79 -11.09
N ASN A 22 -4.06 -17.87 -10.99
CA ASN A 22 -4.25 -18.79 -12.09
C ASN A 22 -4.81 -18.14 -13.34
N ALA A 23 -5.69 -17.12 -13.22
CA ALA A 23 -6.23 -16.43 -14.39
C ALA A 23 -5.12 -15.84 -15.27
N LEU A 24 -3.97 -15.47 -14.68
CA LEU A 24 -2.82 -14.88 -15.36
C LEU A 24 -1.74 -15.89 -15.74
N LEU A 25 -1.77 -17.16 -15.30
CA LEU A 25 -0.69 -18.11 -15.59
C LEU A 25 -0.78 -18.71 -17.01
N THR A 26 0.26 -18.55 -17.82
CA THR A 26 0.39 -19.22 -19.14
C THR A 26 0.65 -20.72 -19.05
N GLY A 27 1.17 -21.18 -17.91
CA GLY A 27 1.59 -22.56 -17.69
C GLY A 27 3.10 -22.78 -17.86
N GLN A 28 3.87 -21.74 -18.18
CA GLN A 28 5.34 -21.78 -18.20
C GLN A 28 5.93 -20.57 -17.49
N HIS A 29 7.14 -20.74 -16.93
CA HIS A 29 7.95 -19.69 -16.33
C HIS A 29 9.43 -19.96 -16.60
N TRP A 30 10.28 -18.95 -16.46
CA TRP A 30 11.73 -19.13 -16.50
C TRP A 30 12.24 -19.75 -15.19
N GLY A 31 13.34 -20.49 -15.24
CA GLY A 31 13.93 -21.16 -14.08
C GLY A 31 13.39 -22.56 -13.83
N PHE A 32 13.68 -23.08 -12.63
CA PHE A 32 13.41 -24.48 -12.27
C PHE A 32 12.25 -24.66 -11.31
N SER A 33 11.90 -23.64 -10.53
CA SER A 33 10.90 -23.70 -9.48
C SER A 33 10.22 -22.35 -9.32
N VAL A 34 8.93 -22.39 -8.99
CA VAL A 34 8.14 -21.20 -8.70
C VAL A 34 8.52 -20.62 -7.34
N GLY A 35 8.43 -19.30 -7.20
CA GLY A 35 8.70 -18.59 -5.94
C GLY A 35 10.19 -18.40 -5.63
N GLU A 36 11.08 -18.75 -6.57
CA GLU A 36 12.53 -18.59 -6.41
C GLU A 36 13.07 -17.40 -7.20
N SER A 37 14.05 -16.71 -6.61
CA SER A 37 14.78 -15.63 -7.28
C SER A 37 15.41 -16.08 -8.59
N ILE A 38 15.40 -15.20 -9.59
CA ILE A 38 15.95 -15.48 -10.91
C ILE A 38 16.77 -14.30 -11.44
N THR A 39 17.79 -14.60 -12.25
CA THR A 39 18.47 -13.59 -13.08
C THR A 39 18.13 -13.84 -14.54
N LEU A 40 17.52 -12.86 -15.19
CA LEU A 40 17.19 -12.89 -16.61
C LEU A 40 18.06 -11.89 -17.36
N SER A 41 18.67 -12.33 -18.44
CA SER A 41 19.37 -11.44 -19.34
C SER A 41 18.39 -10.77 -20.30
N TYR A 42 18.64 -9.52 -20.68
CA TYR A 42 17.90 -8.87 -21.75
C TYR A 42 18.85 -8.17 -22.72
N SER A 43 18.46 -8.06 -23.99
CA SER A 43 19.19 -7.28 -24.97
C SER A 43 18.24 -6.44 -25.83
N ILE A 44 18.75 -5.33 -26.35
CA ILE A 44 17.97 -4.41 -27.18
C ILE A 44 18.62 -4.40 -28.56
N PRO A 45 18.03 -5.11 -29.55
CA PRO A 45 18.50 -5.16 -30.92
C PRO A 45 18.76 -3.79 -31.54
N GLN A 46 19.92 -3.65 -32.16
CA GLN A 46 20.33 -2.47 -32.93
C GLN A 46 21.00 -2.90 -34.24
N GLY A 47 20.89 -2.09 -35.28
CA GLY A 47 21.62 -2.31 -36.54
C GLY A 47 21.36 -3.68 -37.18
N SER A 48 22.39 -4.53 -37.28
CA SER A 48 22.32 -5.86 -37.90
C SER A 48 22.20 -6.99 -36.87
N ALA A 49 21.19 -6.91 -36.00
CA ALA A 49 20.85 -7.97 -35.05
C ALA A 49 20.61 -9.32 -35.77
N LEU A 50 21.00 -10.42 -35.13
CA LEU A 50 20.76 -11.76 -35.64
C LEU A 50 19.49 -12.33 -35.03
N TRP A 51 18.52 -12.61 -35.87
CA TRP A 51 17.26 -13.24 -35.49
C TRP A 51 17.23 -14.70 -35.91
N VAL A 52 16.52 -15.53 -35.15
CA VAL A 52 16.36 -16.95 -35.47
C VAL A 52 15.52 -17.11 -36.74
N ALA A 53 15.80 -18.14 -37.52
CA ALA A 53 15.30 -18.21 -38.90
C ALA A 53 13.80 -18.57 -39.03
N ASN A 54 13.18 -19.10 -37.97
CA ASN A 54 11.88 -19.77 -38.04
C ASN A 54 10.84 -19.22 -37.06
N TYR A 55 10.78 -17.90 -36.87
CA TYR A 55 9.65 -17.32 -36.13
C TYR A 55 8.33 -17.72 -36.79
N ALA A 56 7.33 -18.03 -35.96
CA ALA A 56 6.00 -18.38 -36.43
C ALA A 56 5.38 -17.25 -37.30
N GLY A 57 5.60 -15.99 -36.93
CA GLY A 57 5.10 -14.82 -37.65
C GLY A 57 6.03 -14.30 -38.75
N ASN A 58 7.33 -14.59 -38.70
CA ASN A 58 8.37 -13.97 -39.54
C ASN A 58 8.51 -12.45 -39.29
N GLU A 59 8.30 -12.03 -38.04
CA GLU A 59 8.43 -10.68 -37.49
C GLU A 59 9.78 -10.02 -37.82
N PRO A 60 10.93 -10.72 -37.80
CA PRO A 60 12.23 -10.11 -38.10
C PRO A 60 12.41 -9.67 -39.56
N SER A 61 11.52 -10.04 -40.48
CA SER A 61 11.71 -9.73 -41.90
C SER A 61 11.68 -8.23 -42.21
N ASN A 62 11.00 -7.43 -41.39
CA ASN A 62 10.93 -5.99 -41.47
C ASN A 62 10.81 -5.39 -40.07
N TRP A 63 11.91 -5.45 -39.31
CA TRP A 63 11.98 -4.90 -37.97
C TRP A 63 12.67 -3.54 -37.92
N SER A 64 12.47 -2.79 -36.83
CA SER A 64 13.22 -1.58 -36.52
C SER A 64 13.54 -1.50 -35.03
N ALA A 65 14.70 -0.92 -34.70
CA ALA A 65 15.15 -0.76 -33.32
C ALA A 65 14.35 0.29 -32.55
N LEU A 66 14.34 0.15 -31.23
CA LEU A 66 13.90 1.21 -30.32
C LEU A 66 14.89 2.37 -30.37
N ASP A 67 14.37 3.59 -30.27
CA ASP A 67 15.18 4.78 -30.04
C ASP A 67 15.66 4.86 -28.58
N ALA A 68 16.43 5.90 -28.26
CA ALA A 68 17.00 6.08 -26.92
C ALA A 68 15.94 6.30 -25.83
N ALA A 69 14.84 7.02 -26.14
CA ALA A 69 13.78 7.28 -25.16
C ALA A 69 12.96 6.03 -24.89
N GLN A 70 12.63 5.28 -25.95
CA GLN A 70 11.95 3.98 -25.88
C GLN A 70 12.80 2.94 -25.15
N THR A 71 14.11 2.93 -25.38
CA THR A 71 15.06 2.06 -24.67
C THR A 71 15.03 2.33 -23.16
N SER A 72 15.13 3.60 -22.75
CA SER A 72 15.06 3.97 -21.33
C SER A 72 13.72 3.59 -20.70
N ALA A 73 12.61 3.80 -21.44
CA ALA A 73 11.27 3.43 -20.99
C ALA A 73 11.09 1.92 -20.84
N PHE A 74 11.62 1.11 -21.77
CA PHE A 74 11.60 -0.35 -21.65
C PHE A 74 12.40 -0.84 -20.43
N GLN A 75 13.58 -0.26 -20.20
CA GLN A 75 14.40 -0.56 -19.01
C GLN A 75 13.68 -0.15 -17.72
N GLN A 76 12.96 0.98 -17.72
CA GLN A 76 12.12 1.38 -16.60
C GLN A 76 10.99 0.38 -16.34
N ALA A 77 10.31 -0.11 -17.39
CA ALA A 77 9.27 -1.13 -17.26
C ALA A 77 9.82 -2.47 -16.74
N LEU A 78 11.03 -2.89 -17.14
CA LEU A 78 11.71 -4.04 -16.52
C LEU A 78 11.96 -3.80 -15.03
N ASN A 79 12.41 -2.60 -14.66
CA ASN A 79 12.65 -2.25 -13.26
C ASN A 79 11.35 -2.28 -12.43
N THR A 80 10.21 -1.85 -12.96
CA THR A 80 8.94 -1.93 -12.20
C THR A 80 8.51 -3.37 -11.93
N TRP A 81 8.83 -4.33 -12.81
CA TRP A 81 8.65 -5.76 -12.53
C TRP A 81 9.65 -6.28 -11.49
N ALA A 82 10.91 -5.86 -11.57
CA ALA A 82 11.95 -6.24 -10.60
C ALA A 82 11.75 -5.61 -9.21
N GLU A 83 11.04 -4.48 -9.12
CA GLU A 83 10.67 -3.89 -7.83
C GLU A 83 9.71 -4.79 -7.06
N VAL A 84 8.80 -5.50 -7.74
CA VAL A 84 7.73 -6.26 -7.09
C VAL A 84 8.05 -7.76 -6.94
N ALA A 85 8.89 -8.33 -7.80
CA ALA A 85 9.31 -9.73 -7.74
C ALA A 85 10.84 -9.88 -7.76
N ASP A 86 11.36 -10.99 -7.21
CA ASP A 86 12.80 -11.21 -7.03
C ASP A 86 13.51 -11.62 -8.34
N ILE A 87 13.37 -10.76 -9.34
CA ILE A 87 13.92 -10.88 -10.68
C ILE A 87 15.05 -9.87 -10.84
N ASN A 88 16.23 -10.34 -11.17
CA ASN A 88 17.38 -9.51 -11.51
C ASN A 88 17.55 -9.44 -13.04
N PHE A 89 17.22 -8.31 -13.65
CA PHE A 89 17.44 -8.09 -15.07
C PHE A 89 18.87 -7.64 -15.37
N SER A 90 19.58 -8.36 -16.24
CA SER A 90 20.96 -8.04 -16.63
C SER A 90 21.06 -7.74 -18.11
N GLN A 91 21.43 -6.51 -18.47
CA GLN A 91 21.58 -6.17 -19.88
C GLN A 91 22.83 -6.82 -20.48
N VAL A 92 22.66 -7.48 -21.62
CA VAL A 92 23.75 -8.01 -22.46
C VAL A 92 23.75 -7.35 -23.84
N THR A 93 24.86 -7.51 -24.57
CA THR A 93 24.96 -6.99 -25.94
C THR A 93 24.14 -7.85 -26.89
N ASP A 94 23.35 -7.20 -27.75
CA ASP A 94 22.63 -7.86 -28.83
C ASP A 94 23.54 -8.08 -30.07
N GLY A 95 23.50 -9.27 -30.66
CA GLY A 95 24.34 -9.65 -31.79
C GLY A 95 24.16 -11.12 -32.17
N HIS A 96 25.26 -11.87 -32.29
CA HIS A 96 25.20 -13.32 -32.50
C HIS A 96 24.83 -14.08 -31.22
N THR A 97 25.03 -13.45 -30.08
CA THR A 97 24.48 -13.78 -28.77
C THR A 97 23.48 -12.70 -28.40
N TYR A 98 22.45 -13.04 -27.66
CA TYR A 98 21.39 -12.13 -27.25
C TYR A 98 20.88 -12.56 -25.86
N GLY A 99 20.13 -11.68 -25.20
CA GLY A 99 19.53 -11.98 -23.90
C GLY A 99 18.30 -12.86 -24.00
N ASP A 100 17.82 -13.33 -22.85
CA ASP A 100 16.59 -14.13 -22.71
C ASP A 100 15.35 -13.34 -23.15
N ILE A 101 15.37 -12.02 -22.97
CA ILE A 101 14.33 -11.11 -23.43
C ILE A 101 14.91 -10.14 -24.45
N ARG A 102 14.22 -9.98 -25.59
CA ARG A 102 14.50 -8.94 -26.59
C ARG A 102 13.27 -8.13 -26.90
N VAL A 103 13.47 -6.89 -27.34
CA VAL A 103 12.37 -6.02 -27.77
C VAL A 103 12.70 -5.29 -29.06
N ALA A 104 11.79 -5.34 -30.03
CA ALA A 104 11.91 -4.63 -31.30
C ALA A 104 10.54 -4.29 -31.90
N PHE A 105 10.50 -3.34 -32.82
CA PHE A 105 9.32 -3.11 -33.63
C PHE A 105 9.28 -4.03 -34.84
N SER A 106 8.11 -4.48 -35.25
CA SER A 106 7.92 -5.22 -36.51
C SER A 106 6.79 -4.63 -37.35
N GLN A 107 7.00 -4.56 -38.67
CA GLN A 107 5.93 -4.20 -39.60
C GLN A 107 4.76 -5.19 -39.54
N LEU A 108 5.02 -6.46 -39.20
CA LEU A 108 3.96 -7.46 -39.11
C LEU A 108 2.94 -7.11 -38.04
N VAL A 109 3.40 -6.61 -36.89
CA VAL A 109 2.53 -6.13 -35.82
C VAL A 109 1.79 -4.88 -36.28
N SER A 110 2.48 -3.92 -36.92
CA SER A 110 1.85 -2.71 -37.47
C SER A 110 0.81 -2.96 -38.57
N ASP A 111 0.88 -4.09 -39.27
CA ASP A 111 -0.09 -4.48 -40.29
C ASP A 111 -1.34 -5.16 -39.68
N ASP A 112 -1.29 -5.54 -38.39
CA ASP A 112 -2.43 -6.05 -37.64
C ASP A 112 -3.19 -4.91 -36.93
N PRO A 113 -4.42 -4.57 -37.34
CA PRO A 113 -5.17 -3.46 -36.74
C PRO A 113 -5.67 -3.74 -35.32
N THR A 114 -5.45 -4.95 -34.79
CA THR A 114 -5.91 -5.38 -33.47
C THR A 114 -4.76 -5.60 -32.47
N ALA A 115 -3.50 -5.43 -32.88
CA ALA A 115 -2.34 -5.67 -32.03
C ALA A 115 -1.52 -4.38 -31.83
N ALA A 116 -1.21 -4.08 -30.57
CA ALA A 116 -0.19 -3.08 -30.23
C ALA A 116 1.19 -3.72 -30.02
N GLY A 117 1.21 -5.00 -29.70
CA GLY A 117 2.38 -5.84 -29.50
C GLY A 117 1.98 -7.31 -29.38
N TRP A 118 2.99 -8.17 -29.37
CA TRP A 118 2.90 -9.52 -28.81
C TRP A 118 4.28 -9.97 -28.34
N ALA A 119 4.30 -10.87 -27.37
CA ALA A 119 5.51 -11.51 -26.88
C ALA A 119 5.42 -13.03 -26.91
N TYR A 120 6.58 -13.66 -27.05
CA TYR A 120 6.73 -15.09 -26.88
C TYR A 120 6.93 -15.41 -25.39
N ILE A 121 6.07 -16.28 -24.85
CA ILE A 121 6.13 -16.71 -23.45
C ILE A 121 7.41 -17.53 -23.16
N PRO A 122 7.78 -17.73 -21.88
CA PRO A 122 8.88 -18.62 -21.49
C PRO A 122 8.70 -20.02 -22.10
N GLY A 123 9.75 -20.57 -22.69
CA GLY A 123 9.66 -21.84 -23.43
C GLY A 123 11.00 -22.38 -23.90
N ASP A 124 10.94 -23.48 -24.65
CA ASP A 124 12.09 -24.11 -25.31
C ASP A 124 12.50 -23.48 -26.66
N PRO A 125 11.59 -22.92 -27.49
CA PRO A 125 11.97 -22.28 -28.74
C PRO A 125 12.95 -21.11 -28.54
N GLU A 126 13.87 -20.89 -29.48
CA GLU A 126 14.90 -19.85 -29.37
C GLU A 126 14.31 -18.42 -29.42
N GLU A 127 13.07 -18.26 -29.89
CA GLU A 127 12.32 -17.02 -29.88
C GLU A 127 11.61 -16.70 -28.55
N SER A 128 11.59 -17.63 -27.58
CA SER A 128 10.96 -17.39 -26.27
C SER A 128 11.54 -16.17 -25.57
N GLY A 129 10.67 -15.33 -24.99
CA GLY A 129 11.02 -14.06 -24.36
C GLY A 129 11.11 -12.86 -25.32
N ASP A 130 11.04 -13.07 -26.63
CA ASP A 130 11.07 -11.96 -27.58
C ASP A 130 9.75 -11.19 -27.64
N ILE A 131 9.86 -9.87 -27.69
CA ILE A 131 8.76 -8.91 -27.74
C ILE A 131 8.80 -8.17 -29.08
N TRP A 132 7.66 -8.18 -29.77
CA TRP A 132 7.45 -7.46 -31.03
C TRP A 132 6.35 -6.43 -30.87
N LEU A 133 6.64 -5.20 -31.29
CA LEU A 133 5.76 -4.05 -31.10
C LEU A 133 5.33 -3.44 -32.43
N ASP A 134 4.17 -2.80 -32.42
CA ASP A 134 3.74 -1.92 -33.50
C ASP A 134 4.52 -0.60 -33.45
N ARG A 135 5.01 -0.17 -34.62
CA ARG A 135 5.70 1.11 -34.85
C ARG A 135 4.87 2.36 -34.59
N SER A 136 3.55 2.25 -34.57
CA SER A 136 2.63 3.39 -34.68
C SER A 136 1.64 3.54 -33.53
N SER A 137 1.12 2.45 -32.96
CA SER A 137 0.10 2.50 -31.89
C SER A 137 0.62 2.91 -30.52
N GLY A 138 1.91 2.67 -30.21
CA GLY A 138 2.47 2.99 -28.90
C GLY A 138 2.47 4.47 -28.53
N GLY A 139 2.41 5.39 -29.50
CA GLY A 139 2.39 6.83 -29.21
C GLY A 139 3.62 7.29 -28.40
N THR A 140 3.42 7.69 -27.14
CA THR A 140 4.49 8.00 -26.19
C THR A 140 4.80 6.80 -25.30
N TYR A 141 6.01 6.77 -24.76
CA TYR A 141 6.50 5.68 -23.88
C TYR A 141 6.87 6.21 -22.49
N GLN A 142 6.18 7.27 -22.03
CA GLN A 142 6.34 7.77 -20.67
C GLN A 142 5.44 6.97 -19.72
N ALA A 143 5.81 6.79 -18.46
CA ALA A 143 4.95 6.13 -17.48
C ALA A 143 3.54 6.74 -17.48
N GLY A 144 2.52 5.88 -17.47
CA GLY A 144 1.10 6.28 -17.56
C GLY A 144 0.58 6.55 -18.98
N SER A 145 1.39 6.32 -20.02
CA SER A 145 0.95 6.34 -21.42
C SER A 145 0.68 4.95 -21.97
N PHE A 146 -0.08 4.87 -23.08
CA PHE A 146 -0.43 3.61 -23.73
C PHE A 146 0.79 2.80 -24.17
N GLY A 147 1.79 3.41 -24.82
CA GLY A 147 2.99 2.68 -25.24
C GLY A 147 3.81 2.14 -24.07
N TYR A 148 3.85 2.85 -22.94
CA TYR A 148 4.49 2.32 -21.73
C TYR A 148 3.70 1.15 -21.13
N ALA A 149 2.36 1.23 -21.11
CA ALA A 149 1.53 0.12 -20.67
C ALA A 149 1.66 -1.11 -21.60
N THR A 150 1.87 -0.90 -22.91
CA THR A 150 2.23 -2.00 -23.83
C THR A 150 3.56 -2.63 -23.45
N PHE A 151 4.60 -1.87 -23.05
CA PHE A 151 5.83 -2.48 -22.53
C PHE A 151 5.57 -3.32 -21.28
N LEU A 152 4.81 -2.80 -20.30
CA LEU A 152 4.46 -3.55 -19.09
C LEU A 152 3.76 -4.87 -19.45
N HIS A 153 2.79 -4.80 -20.34
CA HIS A 153 2.00 -5.94 -20.82
C HIS A 153 2.86 -6.99 -21.50
N GLU A 154 3.66 -6.61 -22.50
CA GLU A 154 4.47 -7.57 -23.25
C GLU A 154 5.61 -8.16 -22.42
N ILE A 155 6.17 -7.39 -21.48
CA ILE A 155 7.11 -7.94 -20.50
C ILE A 155 6.39 -8.96 -19.61
N GLY A 156 5.14 -8.71 -19.20
CA GLY A 156 4.32 -9.67 -18.47
C GLY A 156 4.22 -11.02 -19.21
N HIS A 157 3.93 -11.00 -20.51
CA HIS A 157 3.93 -12.20 -21.35
C HIS A 157 5.31 -12.88 -21.42
N ALA A 158 6.38 -12.10 -21.66
CA ALA A 158 7.76 -12.62 -21.70
C ALA A 158 8.22 -13.22 -20.35
N LEU A 159 7.57 -12.84 -19.25
CA LEU A 159 7.77 -13.39 -17.91
C LEU A 159 6.84 -14.56 -17.57
N GLY A 160 5.86 -14.88 -18.43
CA GLY A 160 4.97 -16.04 -18.26
C GLY A 160 3.56 -15.71 -17.77
N LEU A 161 3.19 -14.43 -17.70
CA LEU A 161 1.81 -14.02 -17.50
C LEU A 161 1.04 -14.07 -18.83
N GLY A 162 -0.28 -14.21 -18.76
CA GLY A 162 -1.14 -14.34 -19.93
C GLY A 162 -2.44 -13.59 -19.72
N HIS A 163 -3.18 -13.39 -20.79
CA HIS A 163 -4.43 -12.65 -20.75
C HIS A 163 -5.46 -13.30 -19.81
N PRO A 164 -6.05 -12.55 -18.85
CA PRO A 164 -6.97 -13.10 -17.87
C PRO A 164 -8.34 -13.50 -18.44
N PHE A 165 -8.62 -13.15 -19.70
CA PHE A 165 -9.88 -13.42 -20.38
C PHE A 165 -9.78 -14.54 -21.44
N GLU A 166 -8.58 -15.08 -21.69
CA GLU A 166 -8.35 -16.14 -22.68
C GLU A 166 -8.15 -17.51 -22.04
N THR A 167 -8.79 -18.52 -22.64
CA THR A 167 -8.68 -19.92 -22.19
C THR A 167 -7.27 -20.45 -22.44
N LYS A 168 -6.70 -21.13 -21.44
CA LYS A 168 -5.35 -21.69 -21.51
C LYS A 168 -5.40 -23.21 -21.33
N THR A 169 -4.52 -23.93 -22.02
CA THR A 169 -4.51 -25.40 -21.96
C THR A 169 -4.21 -25.86 -20.53
N GLY A 170 -5.10 -26.66 -19.94
CA GLY A 170 -4.92 -27.17 -18.58
C GLY A 170 -5.23 -26.15 -17.46
N ASN A 171 -5.69 -24.94 -17.80
CA ASN A 171 -6.04 -23.90 -16.84
C ASN A 171 -7.38 -23.25 -17.20
N PRO A 172 -8.46 -23.54 -16.45
CA PRO A 172 -9.80 -23.03 -16.76
C PRO A 172 -10.09 -21.64 -16.16
N ASN A 173 -9.15 -21.05 -15.40
CA ASN A 173 -9.41 -19.83 -14.64
C ASN A 173 -9.36 -18.59 -15.53
N LEU A 174 -10.34 -17.71 -15.37
CA LEU A 174 -10.47 -16.43 -16.06
C LEU A 174 -10.94 -15.36 -15.07
N LEU A 175 -10.52 -14.11 -15.26
CA LEU A 175 -11.17 -12.97 -14.59
C LEU A 175 -12.46 -12.62 -15.32
N THR A 176 -13.47 -12.16 -14.58
CA THR A 176 -14.76 -11.75 -15.14
C THR A 176 -15.28 -10.48 -14.50
N GLY A 177 -16.23 -9.80 -15.15
CA GLY A 177 -16.80 -8.57 -14.63
C GLY A 177 -15.75 -7.47 -14.43
N SER A 178 -15.82 -6.78 -13.30
CA SER A 178 -14.93 -5.66 -12.98
C SER A 178 -13.46 -6.05 -12.76
N GLU A 179 -13.20 -7.31 -12.39
CA GLU A 179 -11.83 -7.81 -12.16
C GLU A 179 -11.06 -7.99 -13.47
N ASN A 180 -11.74 -8.25 -14.59
CA ASN A 180 -11.10 -8.24 -15.90
C ASN A 180 -10.97 -6.80 -16.42
N SER A 181 -10.15 -5.98 -15.76
CA SER A 181 -9.84 -4.61 -16.18
C SER A 181 -8.41 -4.20 -15.83
N SER A 182 -7.92 -3.13 -16.46
CA SER A 182 -6.59 -2.56 -16.18
C SER A 182 -6.44 -2.01 -14.76
N ARG A 183 -7.52 -1.91 -13.98
CA ARG A 183 -7.47 -1.68 -12.53
C ARG A 183 -6.76 -2.81 -11.78
N TYR A 184 -6.95 -4.05 -12.22
CA TYR A 184 -6.44 -5.24 -11.52
C TYR A 184 -5.23 -5.84 -12.22
N SER A 185 -5.17 -5.78 -13.55
CA SER A 185 -4.08 -6.36 -14.31
C SER A 185 -3.84 -5.62 -15.61
N VAL A 186 -2.57 -5.28 -15.89
CA VAL A 186 -2.13 -4.74 -17.19
C VAL A 186 -2.32 -5.75 -18.32
N MET A 187 -2.53 -7.03 -18.00
CA MET A 187 -2.80 -8.10 -18.96
C MET A 187 -4.26 -8.11 -19.46
N SER A 188 -5.14 -7.30 -18.87
CA SER A 188 -6.54 -7.20 -19.29
C SER A 188 -6.71 -6.45 -20.61
N ASN A 189 -7.80 -6.75 -21.33
CA ASN A 189 -8.23 -6.04 -22.53
C ASN A 189 -9.29 -4.96 -22.26
N GLN A 190 -9.69 -4.74 -21.01
CA GLN A 190 -10.66 -3.70 -20.66
C GLN A 190 -9.97 -2.59 -19.87
N ASP A 191 -9.97 -1.39 -20.42
CA ASP A 191 -9.48 -0.21 -19.71
C ASP A 191 -10.39 0.13 -18.51
N TYR A 192 -9.77 0.54 -17.41
CA TYR A 192 -10.46 1.09 -16.26
C TYR A 192 -10.63 2.61 -16.39
N GLU A 193 -11.86 3.04 -16.67
CA GLU A 193 -12.19 4.47 -16.85
C GLU A 193 -12.36 5.24 -15.53
N GLY A 194 -12.33 4.57 -14.37
CA GLY A 194 -12.51 5.25 -13.08
C GLY A 194 -11.37 6.19 -12.70
N ALA A 195 -10.18 5.93 -13.25
CA ALA A 195 -9.03 6.84 -13.21
C ALA A 195 -9.20 8.07 -14.13
N GLY A 196 -10.18 8.04 -15.04
CA GLY A 196 -10.44 9.08 -16.03
C GLY A 196 -9.59 8.93 -17.29
N PHE A 197 -9.39 10.05 -17.97
CA PHE A 197 -8.75 10.10 -19.28
C PHE A 197 -7.66 11.16 -19.32
N THR A 198 -6.67 10.97 -20.18
CA THR A 198 -5.69 12.00 -20.54
C THR A 198 -6.13 12.67 -21.83
N PHE A 199 -6.26 13.99 -21.83
CA PHE A 199 -6.60 14.77 -23.02
C PHE A 199 -5.37 15.47 -23.61
N THR A 200 -5.10 15.27 -24.89
CA THR A 200 -4.04 15.97 -25.63
C THR A 200 -4.65 16.86 -26.70
N ALA A 201 -4.37 18.16 -26.65
CA ALA A 201 -4.89 19.11 -27.64
C ALA A 201 -4.30 18.82 -29.03
N THR A 202 -5.18 18.58 -30.01
CA THR A 202 -4.82 18.38 -31.43
C THR A 202 -5.19 19.57 -32.30
N GLY A 203 -5.91 20.55 -31.75
CA GLY A 203 -6.30 21.79 -32.41
C GLY A 203 -7.14 22.67 -31.48
N ALA A 204 -7.68 23.77 -32.01
CA ALA A 204 -8.59 24.62 -31.25
C ALA A 204 -9.86 23.83 -30.87
N ASN A 205 -10.06 23.61 -29.56
CA ASN A 205 -11.18 22.82 -29.02
C ASN A 205 -11.27 21.39 -29.57
N SER A 206 -10.14 20.79 -29.97
CA SER A 206 -10.08 19.40 -30.44
C SER A 206 -9.02 18.67 -29.64
N TYR A 207 -9.36 17.48 -29.15
CA TYR A 207 -8.51 16.66 -28.29
C TYR A 207 -8.48 15.22 -28.78
N SER A 208 -7.31 14.59 -28.75
CA SER A 208 -7.22 13.13 -28.62
C SER A 208 -7.32 12.79 -27.14
N TRP A 209 -7.88 11.63 -26.83
CA TRP A 209 -8.05 11.18 -25.46
C TRP A 209 -7.78 9.69 -25.36
N TYR A 210 -7.23 9.28 -24.23
CA TYR A 210 -6.98 7.88 -23.88
C TYR A 210 -7.33 7.67 -22.40
N PRO A 211 -7.85 6.50 -22.00
CA PRO A 211 -7.95 6.14 -20.60
C PRO A 211 -6.59 6.24 -19.92
N VAL A 212 -6.57 6.69 -18.67
CA VAL A 212 -5.34 6.74 -17.87
C VAL A 212 -4.77 5.33 -17.74
N GLN A 213 -3.48 5.17 -18.04
CA GLN A 213 -2.82 3.87 -18.09
C GLN A 213 -1.99 3.62 -16.84
N ALA A 214 -1.73 2.35 -16.56
CA ALA A 214 -0.92 1.93 -15.42
C ALA A 214 0.54 2.40 -15.55
N THR A 215 1.17 2.74 -14.42
CA THR A 215 2.59 3.10 -14.36
C THR A 215 3.50 1.92 -13.99
N GLY A 216 2.92 0.78 -13.60
CA GLY A 216 3.62 -0.45 -13.26
C GLY A 216 2.67 -1.66 -13.24
N PRO A 217 3.15 -2.85 -12.83
CA PRO A 217 2.30 -4.01 -12.59
C PRO A 217 1.18 -3.68 -11.60
N MET A 218 -0.05 -4.12 -11.89
CA MET A 218 -1.22 -3.89 -11.05
C MET A 218 -1.45 -5.05 -10.07
N LEU A 219 -2.47 -4.92 -9.21
CA LEU A 219 -2.66 -5.77 -8.04
C LEU A 219 -2.53 -7.29 -8.29
N TYR A 220 -3.14 -7.80 -9.37
CA TYR A 220 -3.07 -9.24 -9.70
C TYR A 220 -1.83 -9.61 -10.49
N ASP A 221 -1.23 -8.65 -11.21
CA ASP A 221 0.06 -8.84 -11.85
C ASP A 221 1.14 -9.10 -10.80
N ILE A 222 1.17 -8.28 -9.74
CA ILE A 222 2.08 -8.42 -8.59
C ILE A 222 1.88 -9.78 -7.93
N LEU A 223 0.64 -10.14 -7.62
CA LEU A 223 0.31 -11.42 -7.00
C LEU A 223 0.78 -12.62 -7.86
N ALA A 224 0.58 -12.57 -9.18
CA ALA A 224 0.96 -13.65 -10.07
C ALA A 224 2.48 -13.72 -10.32
N ILE A 225 3.15 -12.58 -10.46
CA ILE A 225 4.60 -12.56 -10.73
C ILE A 225 5.40 -12.96 -9.49
N GLN A 226 4.94 -12.61 -8.29
CA GLN A 226 5.54 -13.08 -7.03
C GLN A 226 5.33 -14.57 -6.82
N TYR A 227 4.20 -15.13 -7.28
CA TYR A 227 4.03 -16.58 -7.30
C TYR A 227 5.07 -17.25 -8.21
N LEU A 228 5.38 -16.66 -9.37
CA LEU A 228 6.38 -17.22 -10.29
C LEU A 228 7.81 -17.09 -9.75
N TYR A 229 8.20 -15.95 -9.20
CA TYR A 229 9.61 -15.61 -8.97
C TYR A 229 9.95 -15.15 -7.54
N GLY A 230 9.00 -15.22 -6.62
CA GLY A 230 9.15 -14.73 -5.25
C GLY A 230 8.98 -13.21 -5.15
N ALA A 231 8.56 -12.73 -3.99
CA ALA A 231 8.46 -11.30 -3.70
C ALA A 231 9.85 -10.67 -3.48
N ASN A 232 10.05 -9.45 -4.00
CA ASN A 232 11.31 -8.73 -3.74
C ASN A 232 11.25 -8.00 -2.40
N MET A 233 11.73 -8.69 -1.35
CA MET A 233 11.77 -8.17 0.03
C MET A 233 12.90 -7.15 0.28
N ARG A 234 13.48 -6.56 -0.77
CA ARG A 234 14.55 -5.53 -0.68
C ARG A 234 14.09 -4.18 -1.21
N THR A 235 12.92 -4.11 -1.80
CA THR A 235 12.36 -2.87 -2.36
C THR A 235 11.70 -2.09 -1.25
N ARG A 236 12.18 -0.87 -0.97
CA ARG A 236 11.58 0.05 0.02
C ARG A 236 11.42 -0.65 1.38
N THR A 237 12.52 -0.75 2.12
CA THR A 237 12.56 -1.42 3.43
C THR A 237 12.73 -0.41 4.58
N GLY A 238 12.54 0.87 4.30
CA GLY A 238 12.70 1.96 5.25
C GLY A 238 11.36 2.67 5.42
N ASP A 239 11.34 3.75 6.21
CA ASP A 239 10.12 4.54 6.39
C ASP A 239 9.88 5.38 5.12
N ASP A 240 9.02 4.89 4.23
CA ASP A 240 8.78 5.45 2.92
C ASP A 240 7.54 6.36 2.93
N THR A 241 7.60 7.48 2.19
CA THR A 241 6.48 8.43 2.06
C THR A 241 6.01 8.50 0.61
N TYR A 242 4.74 8.19 0.40
CA TYR A 242 4.09 8.15 -0.90
C TYR A 242 3.25 9.42 -1.10
N THR A 243 3.64 10.21 -2.10
CA THR A 243 2.90 11.41 -2.53
C THR A 243 2.32 11.21 -3.92
N PHE A 244 1.14 11.76 -4.18
CA PHE A 244 0.41 11.58 -5.44
C PHE A 244 0.20 12.91 -6.17
N SER A 245 0.12 12.87 -7.50
CA SER A 245 -0.15 14.09 -8.28
C SER A 245 -1.52 14.69 -7.95
N ASN A 246 -1.56 16.01 -7.78
CA ASN A 246 -2.80 16.78 -7.68
C ASN A 246 -3.19 17.46 -9.02
N SER A 247 -2.47 17.11 -10.09
CA SER A 247 -2.58 17.75 -11.42
C SER A 247 -2.75 16.76 -12.57
N SER A 248 -2.65 15.46 -12.28
CA SER A 248 -2.86 14.38 -13.23
C SER A 248 -3.38 13.15 -12.50
N ALA A 249 -4.22 12.38 -13.17
CA ALA A 249 -4.61 11.07 -12.67
C ALA A 249 -3.46 10.07 -12.75
N GLU A 250 -3.45 9.11 -11.83
CA GLU A 250 -2.48 8.01 -11.76
C GLU A 250 -3.23 6.70 -11.60
N LEU A 251 -2.68 5.60 -12.13
CA LEU A 251 -3.19 4.24 -11.94
C LEU A 251 -2.00 3.35 -11.57
N GLN A 252 -1.96 2.85 -10.34
CA GLN A 252 -0.81 2.09 -9.83
C GLN A 252 -1.17 1.19 -8.64
N ALA A 253 -0.33 0.18 -8.42
CA ALA A 253 -0.34 -0.64 -7.21
C ALA A 253 0.99 -0.47 -6.46
N ILE A 254 0.90 -0.23 -5.16
CA ILE A 254 2.05 -0.01 -4.28
C ILE A 254 2.58 -1.36 -3.80
N TRP A 255 3.88 -1.58 -4.00
CA TRP A 255 4.66 -2.63 -3.36
C TRP A 255 5.64 -2.00 -2.37
N ASP A 256 5.65 -2.47 -1.14
CA ASP A 256 6.60 -2.06 -0.11
C ASP A 256 6.99 -3.30 0.70
N ALA A 257 8.27 -3.44 1.04
CA ALA A 257 8.77 -4.63 1.74
C ALA A 257 8.92 -4.41 3.26
N GLY A 258 8.66 -3.19 3.75
CA GLY A 258 8.53 -2.90 5.16
C GLY A 258 9.15 -1.56 5.56
N GLY A 259 8.89 -1.16 6.79
CA GLY A 259 9.17 0.19 7.24
C GLY A 259 8.00 0.66 8.07
N ASN A 260 7.97 1.95 8.42
CA ASN A 260 6.75 2.63 8.84
C ASN A 260 6.39 3.69 7.81
N ASP A 261 5.47 3.35 6.93
CA ASP A 261 5.19 4.03 5.69
C ASP A 261 4.00 4.99 5.80
N THR A 262 4.00 6.01 4.95
CA THR A 262 3.00 7.07 5.00
C THR A 262 2.46 7.38 3.62
N PHE A 263 1.14 7.37 3.46
CA PHE A 263 0.48 8.07 2.36
C PHE A 263 0.31 9.54 2.75
N ASP A 264 1.01 10.44 2.05
CA ASP A 264 0.93 11.89 2.25
C ASP A 264 0.13 12.54 1.10
N LEU A 265 -1.11 12.91 1.44
CA LEU A 265 -2.07 13.56 0.56
C LEU A 265 -2.22 15.05 0.89
N SER A 266 -1.31 15.65 1.67
CA SER A 266 -1.39 17.06 2.09
C SER A 266 -1.43 18.05 0.92
N ASN A 267 -1.02 17.62 -0.27
CA ASN A 267 -1.09 18.40 -1.50
C ASN A 267 -2.45 18.31 -2.24
N GLN A 268 -3.38 17.47 -1.78
CA GLN A 268 -4.69 17.24 -2.40
C GLN A 268 -5.71 18.28 -1.91
N ASN A 269 -6.53 18.77 -2.84
CA ASN A 269 -7.54 19.81 -2.56
C ASN A 269 -8.99 19.32 -2.75
N LEU A 270 -9.17 18.12 -3.30
CA LEU A 270 -10.48 17.49 -3.43
C LEU A 270 -10.62 16.43 -2.33
N ALA A 271 -11.86 16.05 -2.02
CA ALA A 271 -12.12 14.92 -1.14
C ALA A 271 -11.45 13.63 -1.66
N GLN A 272 -10.67 12.99 -0.79
CA GLN A 272 -9.96 11.74 -1.02
C GLN A 272 -10.69 10.59 -0.30
N ARG A 273 -10.53 9.37 -0.80
CA ARG A 273 -10.98 8.17 -0.08
C ARG A 273 -9.82 7.19 0.00
N VAL A 274 -9.21 7.08 1.17
CA VAL A 274 -8.05 6.23 1.42
C VAL A 274 -8.46 4.98 2.19
N ASN A 275 -7.92 3.84 1.77
CA ASN A 275 -8.04 2.56 2.46
C ASN A 275 -6.65 1.91 2.52
N LEU A 276 -6.10 1.78 3.73
CA LEU A 276 -4.76 1.26 3.99
C LEU A 276 -4.70 -0.28 4.04
N ASN A 277 -5.82 -0.98 3.81
CA ASN A 277 -5.83 -2.44 3.80
C ASN A 277 -5.16 -3.00 2.53
N ALA A 278 -4.29 -3.99 2.71
CA ALA A 278 -3.66 -4.72 1.62
C ALA A 278 -4.71 -5.31 0.65
N GLY A 279 -4.43 -5.23 -0.65
CA GLY A 279 -5.33 -5.69 -1.70
C GLY A 279 -6.58 -4.83 -1.92
N GLN A 280 -6.70 -3.68 -1.25
CA GLN A 280 -7.79 -2.71 -1.46
C GLN A 280 -7.35 -1.53 -2.32
N PHE A 281 -8.35 -0.75 -2.75
CA PHE A 281 -8.15 0.43 -3.58
C PHE A 281 -8.60 1.72 -2.90
N SER A 282 -7.77 2.74 -3.05
CA SER A 282 -8.03 4.12 -2.69
C SER A 282 -8.40 4.95 -3.93
N ALA A 283 -9.14 6.03 -3.71
CA ALA A 283 -9.40 7.07 -4.68
C ALA A 283 -8.56 8.30 -4.30
N ILE A 284 -7.39 8.44 -4.92
CA ILE A 284 -6.38 9.46 -4.57
C ILE A 284 -5.99 10.27 -5.80
N GLY A 285 -6.17 11.58 -5.72
CA GLY A 285 -5.86 12.53 -6.77
C GLY A 285 -7.09 13.04 -7.51
N ILE A 286 -6.85 13.48 -8.74
CA ILE A 286 -7.87 14.04 -9.63
C ILE A 286 -8.05 13.16 -10.87
N LYS A 287 -9.18 13.30 -11.55
CA LYS A 287 -9.42 12.77 -12.89
C LYS A 287 -10.01 13.80 -13.82
N GLU A 288 -9.67 13.69 -15.09
CA GLU A 288 -10.30 14.45 -16.18
C GLU A 288 -11.35 13.58 -16.89
N THR A 289 -12.49 14.19 -17.20
CA THR A 289 -13.58 13.57 -17.99
C THR A 289 -14.15 14.57 -18.97
N TRP A 290 -14.77 14.09 -20.05
CA TRP A 290 -15.52 14.96 -20.96
C TRP A 290 -16.98 15.07 -20.53
N GLN A 291 -17.48 16.30 -20.39
CA GLN A 291 -18.88 16.58 -20.18
C GLN A 291 -19.46 17.41 -21.31
N ASP A 292 -20.59 16.96 -21.85
CA ASP A 292 -21.30 17.67 -22.91
C ASP A 292 -21.64 19.09 -22.48
N ASN A 293 -21.29 20.07 -23.31
CA ASN A 293 -21.45 21.51 -23.08
C ASN A 293 -20.54 22.15 -22.01
N GLN A 294 -19.69 21.37 -21.33
CA GLN A 294 -18.69 21.88 -20.37
C GLN A 294 -17.24 21.63 -20.81
N GLY A 295 -17.00 20.65 -21.68
CA GLY A 295 -15.66 20.26 -22.12
C GLY A 295 -14.98 19.36 -21.09
N ILE A 296 -13.68 19.57 -20.86
CA ILE A 296 -12.90 18.81 -19.88
C ILE A 296 -13.27 19.29 -18.48
N VAL A 297 -13.66 18.37 -17.61
CA VAL A 297 -14.00 18.62 -16.20
C VAL A 297 -13.09 17.80 -15.31
N VAL A 298 -12.58 18.45 -14.26
CA VAL A 298 -11.76 17.83 -13.22
C VAL A 298 -12.62 17.47 -12.01
N SER A 299 -12.45 16.26 -11.50
CA SER A 299 -13.15 15.74 -10.31
C SER A 299 -12.26 14.79 -9.52
N ALA A 300 -12.69 14.35 -8.34
CA ALA A 300 -11.98 13.32 -7.59
C ALA A 300 -11.94 12.01 -8.40
N VAL A 301 -10.79 11.34 -8.35
CA VAL A 301 -10.60 10.07 -9.04
C VAL A 301 -11.41 8.94 -8.38
N SER A 302 -11.39 7.73 -8.94
CA SER A 302 -12.03 6.57 -8.33
C SER A 302 -11.12 5.36 -8.44
N ASP A 303 -10.92 4.67 -7.30
CA ASP A 303 -10.25 3.37 -7.12
C ASP A 303 -8.99 3.15 -7.98
N ASN A 304 -8.05 4.08 -7.93
CA ASN A 304 -6.91 4.16 -8.84
C ASN A 304 -5.56 3.76 -8.19
N ILE A 305 -5.46 3.85 -6.86
CA ILE A 305 -4.25 3.45 -6.12
C ILE A 305 -4.59 2.18 -5.34
N ALA A 306 -3.91 1.07 -5.65
CA ALA A 306 -4.00 -0.16 -4.87
C ALA A 306 -2.81 -0.30 -3.92
N ILE A 307 -3.00 -1.00 -2.81
CA ILE A 307 -1.91 -1.56 -2.01
C ILE A 307 -1.82 -3.04 -2.37
N ALA A 308 -0.63 -3.54 -2.72
CA ALA A 308 -0.46 -4.96 -3.05
C ALA A 308 -0.78 -5.86 -1.86
N TYR A 309 -0.99 -7.16 -2.10
CA TYR A 309 -1.13 -8.12 -1.01
C TYR A 309 0.17 -8.18 -0.19
N ASP A 310 0.03 -8.42 1.11
CA ASP A 310 1.12 -8.53 2.09
C ASP A 310 1.97 -7.26 2.29
N VAL A 311 1.53 -6.12 1.73
CA VAL A 311 2.10 -4.79 1.99
C VAL A 311 1.36 -4.14 3.16
N ILE A 312 2.11 -3.50 4.06
CA ILE A 312 1.57 -2.71 5.16
C ILE A 312 1.89 -1.25 4.85
N ILE A 313 0.89 -0.39 4.98
CA ILE A 313 1.07 1.07 5.01
C ILE A 313 0.44 1.52 6.32
N GLU A 314 1.24 2.08 7.22
CA GLU A 314 0.84 2.34 8.60
C GLU A 314 0.11 3.67 8.76
N ASN A 315 0.45 4.68 7.94
CA ASN A 315 0.06 6.05 8.22
C ASN A 315 -0.58 6.75 7.02
N VAL A 316 -1.46 7.71 7.31
CA VAL A 316 -2.08 8.57 6.30
C VAL A 316 -2.22 10.01 6.78
N ILE A 317 -1.87 10.94 5.90
CA ILE A 317 -2.10 12.38 6.05
C ILE A 317 -3.04 12.81 4.92
N GLY A 318 -4.26 13.21 5.24
CA GLY A 318 -5.23 13.74 4.29
C GLY A 318 -4.87 15.15 3.78
N GLY A 319 -5.70 15.63 2.86
CA GLY A 319 -5.53 16.90 2.17
C GLY A 319 -6.31 18.04 2.83
N SER A 320 -6.79 18.96 1.99
CA SER A 320 -7.72 20.03 2.40
C SER A 320 -9.17 19.72 2.02
N GLY A 321 -9.45 18.50 1.57
CA GLY A 321 -10.78 18.04 1.18
C GLY A 321 -11.59 17.59 2.40
N ASN A 322 -12.80 17.10 2.17
CA ASN A 322 -13.51 16.34 3.20
C ASN A 322 -13.20 14.86 2.94
N ASP A 323 -12.16 14.36 3.57
CA ASP A 323 -11.55 13.09 3.24
C ASP A 323 -12.19 11.95 4.03
N THR A 324 -12.05 10.73 3.53
CA THR A 324 -12.36 9.50 4.28
C THR A 324 -11.11 8.66 4.34
N LEU A 325 -10.58 8.49 5.54
CA LEU A 325 -9.31 7.81 5.81
C LEU A 325 -9.62 6.55 6.61
N THR A 326 -9.34 5.37 6.03
CA THR A 326 -9.53 4.07 6.66
C THR A 326 -8.19 3.39 6.85
N GLY A 327 -7.84 3.07 8.10
CA GLY A 327 -6.68 2.28 8.46
C GLY A 327 -6.87 0.79 8.12
N ASN A 328 -6.04 -0.05 8.72
CA ASN A 328 -5.98 -1.49 8.50
C ASN A 328 -6.09 -2.25 9.83
N GLN A 329 -5.41 -3.38 9.95
CA GLN A 329 -5.47 -4.23 11.14
C GLN A 329 -4.35 -3.95 12.15
N TYR A 330 -3.44 -3.04 11.80
CA TYR A 330 -2.29 -2.63 12.61
C TYR A 330 -2.56 -1.24 13.19
N GLY A 331 -1.80 -0.83 14.21
CA GLY A 331 -1.96 0.51 14.78
C GLY A 331 -1.57 1.61 13.78
N ASN A 332 -2.55 2.39 13.34
CA ASN A 332 -2.37 3.43 12.34
C ASN A 332 -2.30 4.84 12.93
N GLN A 333 -1.59 5.73 12.23
CA GLN A 333 -1.66 7.17 12.49
C GLN A 333 -2.44 7.87 11.37
N LEU A 334 -3.56 8.50 11.74
CA LEU A 334 -4.47 9.16 10.82
C LEU A 334 -4.49 10.67 11.10
N THR A 335 -4.04 11.47 10.14
CA THR A 335 -4.19 12.93 10.16
C THR A 335 -5.21 13.34 9.10
N GLY A 336 -6.36 13.90 9.48
CA GLY A 336 -7.40 14.33 8.54
C GLY A 336 -6.93 15.45 7.59
N GLY A 337 -6.29 16.47 8.17
CA GLY A 337 -5.86 17.66 7.44
C GLY A 337 -6.78 18.84 7.74
N SER A 338 -7.14 19.60 6.71
CA SER A 338 -8.21 20.62 6.80
C SER A 338 -9.45 20.11 6.10
N GLY A 339 -10.62 20.65 6.41
CA GLY A 339 -11.89 20.09 5.95
C GLY A 339 -12.52 19.21 7.04
N SER A 340 -13.71 18.69 6.73
CA SER A 340 -14.48 17.86 7.65
C SER A 340 -14.31 16.39 7.28
N ASP A 341 -13.48 15.68 8.03
CA ASP A 341 -12.99 14.36 7.63
C ASP A 341 -13.70 13.21 8.35
N ILE A 342 -13.59 12.01 7.78
CA ILE A 342 -14.01 10.75 8.40
C ILE A 342 -12.76 9.91 8.63
N LEU A 343 -12.44 9.62 9.88
CA LEU A 343 -11.27 8.83 10.29
C LEU A 343 -11.78 7.51 10.90
N ILE A 344 -11.36 6.40 10.30
CA ILE A 344 -11.72 5.04 10.71
C ILE A 344 -10.40 4.31 10.94
N GLY A 345 -10.05 4.01 12.19
CA GLY A 345 -8.77 3.34 12.48
C GLY A 345 -8.79 1.89 12.01
N GLY A 346 -9.74 1.10 12.51
CA GLY A 346 -9.90 -0.30 12.11
C GLY A 346 -9.64 -1.23 13.28
N GLN A 347 -8.83 -2.27 13.07
CA GLN A 347 -8.32 -3.07 14.20
C GLN A 347 -6.94 -2.55 14.58
N GLY A 348 -6.45 -2.97 15.74
CA GLY A 348 -5.21 -2.45 16.31
C GLY A 348 -5.47 -1.19 17.13
N ILE A 349 -4.39 -0.49 17.49
CA ILE A 349 -4.46 0.70 18.34
C ILE A 349 -4.15 1.93 17.52
N ASP A 350 -5.18 2.69 17.20
CA ASP A 350 -5.14 3.78 16.25
C ASP A 350 -5.05 5.14 16.92
N THR A 351 -4.32 6.05 16.27
CA THR A 351 -4.12 7.42 16.74
C THR A 351 -4.60 8.41 15.69
N ALA A 352 -5.63 9.19 16.03
CA ALA A 352 -5.97 10.40 15.28
C ALA A 352 -5.05 11.56 15.71
N ILE A 353 -4.39 12.19 14.75
CA ILE A 353 -3.40 13.25 15.01
C ILE A 353 -3.95 14.62 14.61
N TYR A 354 -3.85 15.56 15.56
CA TYR A 354 -4.21 16.96 15.42
C TYR A 354 -2.98 17.85 15.67
N THR A 355 -2.72 18.77 14.75
CA THR A 355 -1.48 19.57 14.77
C THR A 355 -1.53 20.79 15.69
N GLU A 356 -2.70 21.17 16.19
CA GLU A 356 -2.88 22.26 17.15
C GLU A 356 -3.05 21.76 18.58
N ASN A 357 -3.00 22.68 19.54
CA ASN A 357 -3.25 22.38 20.96
C ASN A 357 -4.69 21.93 21.18
N PHE A 358 -4.94 21.11 22.20
CA PHE A 358 -6.28 20.61 22.54
C PHE A 358 -7.34 21.72 22.69
N SER A 359 -6.96 22.88 23.22
CA SER A 359 -7.87 24.03 23.38
C SER A 359 -8.38 24.63 22.06
N HIS A 360 -7.81 24.24 20.92
CA HIS A 360 -8.26 24.62 19.58
C HIS A 360 -9.52 23.85 19.15
N TYR A 361 -9.82 22.74 19.83
CA TYR A 361 -10.85 21.81 19.42
C TYR A 361 -11.95 21.69 20.48
N ALA A 362 -13.16 21.41 20.02
CA ALA A 362 -14.28 20.98 20.87
C ALA A 362 -14.68 19.56 20.53
N LEU A 363 -14.52 18.66 21.50
CA LEU A 363 -14.81 17.24 21.35
C LEU A 363 -16.21 16.92 21.87
N SER A 364 -16.89 16.01 21.18
CA SER A 364 -18.19 15.47 21.59
C SER A 364 -18.37 14.06 21.07
N THR A 365 -19.42 13.36 21.52
CA THR A 365 -19.82 12.07 20.98
C THR A 365 -21.20 12.18 20.35
N ASN A 366 -21.37 11.68 19.12
CA ASN A 366 -22.65 11.73 18.42
C ASN A 366 -23.58 10.54 18.80
N GLN A 367 -24.78 10.50 18.23
CA GLN A 367 -25.78 9.45 18.53
C GLN A 367 -25.34 8.04 18.07
N SER A 368 -24.38 7.96 17.15
CA SER A 368 -23.78 6.72 16.66
C SER A 368 -22.52 6.32 17.44
N LEU A 369 -22.25 6.97 18.58
CA LEU A 369 -21.05 6.76 19.42
C LEU A 369 -19.72 7.12 18.75
N GLN A 370 -19.75 7.83 17.62
CA GLN A 370 -18.54 8.36 17.00
C GLN A 370 -18.09 9.60 17.76
N ILE A 371 -16.77 9.76 17.86
CA ILE A 371 -16.16 10.97 18.40
C ILE A 371 -16.23 12.03 17.30
N VAL A 372 -16.63 13.24 17.68
CA VAL A 372 -16.68 14.39 16.80
C VAL A 372 -15.70 15.43 17.32
N VAL A 373 -14.72 15.80 16.51
CA VAL A 373 -13.72 16.82 16.83
C VAL A 373 -14.01 18.05 15.98
N ASN A 374 -14.45 19.15 16.61
CA ASN A 374 -14.75 20.40 15.91
C ASN A 374 -13.59 21.38 16.08
N ASP A 375 -13.07 21.88 14.97
CA ASP A 375 -12.12 22.97 14.96
C ASP A 375 -12.84 24.30 15.24
N LEU A 376 -12.44 24.98 16.32
CA LEU A 376 -13.09 26.20 16.80
C LEU A 376 -12.76 27.45 15.96
N SER A 377 -11.75 27.37 15.08
CA SER A 377 -11.27 28.50 14.28
C SER A 377 -12.01 28.64 12.95
N ASN A 378 -12.38 27.53 12.33
CA ASN A 378 -12.99 27.48 11.00
C ASN A 378 -14.36 26.77 10.98
N GLY A 379 -14.70 25.98 12.00
CA GLY A 379 -15.94 25.22 12.10
C GLY A 379 -15.91 23.89 11.35
N ASP A 380 -14.75 23.45 10.87
CA ASP A 380 -14.56 22.11 10.32
C ASP A 380 -14.76 21.05 11.42
N SER A 381 -15.20 19.85 11.02
CA SER A 381 -15.66 18.83 11.95
C SER A 381 -15.29 17.44 11.47
N ASP A 382 -14.45 16.74 12.24
CA ASP A 382 -14.07 15.37 11.96
C ASP A 382 -14.95 14.39 12.70
N SER A 383 -15.24 13.25 12.08
CA SER A 383 -15.94 12.11 12.67
C SER A 383 -15.00 10.92 12.77
N LEU A 384 -14.77 10.45 13.98
CA LEU A 384 -13.83 9.39 14.33
C LEU A 384 -14.58 8.15 14.82
N SER A 385 -14.17 6.99 14.32
CA SER A 385 -14.60 5.67 14.79
C SER A 385 -13.42 4.72 14.83
N GLU A 386 -13.43 3.76 15.76
CA GLU A 386 -12.33 2.79 15.88
C GLU A 386 -10.99 3.52 16.04
N ILE A 387 -10.95 4.49 16.96
CA ILE A 387 -9.76 5.28 17.30
C ILE A 387 -9.60 5.22 18.80
N GLU A 388 -8.42 4.86 19.27
CA GLU A 388 -8.13 4.69 20.70
C GLU A 388 -7.47 5.93 21.30
N TRP A 389 -6.68 6.66 20.50
CA TRP A 389 -5.93 7.83 20.92
C TRP A 389 -6.21 9.05 20.05
N LEU A 390 -6.37 10.20 20.71
CA LEU A 390 -6.35 11.50 20.06
C LEU A 390 -5.10 12.24 20.51
N GLN A 391 -4.16 12.44 19.60
CA GLN A 391 -2.94 13.17 19.83
C GLN A 391 -3.10 14.62 19.36
N PHE A 392 -2.91 15.55 20.30
CA PHE A 392 -2.83 16.98 20.04
C PHE A 392 -1.38 17.45 20.24
N LYS A 393 -1.08 18.68 19.84
CA LYS A 393 0.26 19.25 19.97
C LYS A 393 0.79 19.30 21.41
N ASP A 394 -0.10 19.49 22.38
CA ASP A 394 0.25 19.68 23.79
C ASP A 394 -0.12 18.51 24.70
N GLN A 395 -0.91 17.54 24.23
CA GLN A 395 -1.28 16.35 24.99
C GLN A 395 -1.87 15.23 24.12
N THR A 396 -1.85 14.02 24.64
CA THR A 396 -2.57 12.86 24.08
C THR A 396 -3.65 12.43 25.07
N ILE A 397 -4.86 12.16 24.58
CA ILE A 397 -5.97 11.67 25.39
C ILE A 397 -6.50 10.35 24.83
N SER A 398 -7.01 9.49 25.70
CA SER A 398 -7.71 8.29 25.25
C SER A 398 -9.12 8.63 24.78
N ALA A 399 -9.50 8.12 23.60
CA ALA A 399 -10.84 8.20 23.06
C ALA A 399 -11.90 7.66 24.02
N ALA A 400 -11.61 6.56 24.70
CA ALA A 400 -12.50 5.94 25.67
C ALA A 400 -12.85 6.88 26.85
N ALA A 401 -11.98 7.83 27.18
CA ALA A 401 -12.22 8.79 28.25
C ALA A 401 -13.38 9.76 27.93
N LEU A 402 -13.68 9.99 26.65
CA LEU A 402 -14.78 10.86 26.22
C LEU A 402 -16.16 10.25 26.50
N ASN A 403 -16.23 8.92 26.53
CA ASN A 403 -17.47 8.18 26.77
C ASN A 403 -17.57 7.61 28.20
N GLY A 404 -16.60 7.93 29.07
CA GLY A 404 -16.54 7.37 30.42
C GLY A 404 -16.22 5.89 30.48
N ASN A 405 -15.71 5.31 29.38
CA ASN A 405 -15.34 3.90 29.28
C ASN A 405 -13.90 3.63 29.77
N VAL A 406 -13.41 4.48 30.68
CA VAL A 406 -12.13 4.30 31.37
C VAL A 406 -12.38 4.29 32.87
N PRO A 407 -11.57 3.57 33.67
CA PRO A 407 -11.76 3.54 35.12
C PRO A 407 -11.79 4.94 35.73
N GLN A 408 -12.83 5.24 36.50
CA GLN A 408 -13.00 6.52 37.21
C GLN A 408 -12.61 6.41 38.68
N ASN A 409 -12.60 5.20 39.23
CA ASN A 409 -12.26 4.90 40.61
C ASN A 409 -11.45 3.59 40.72
N PRO A 410 -10.76 3.34 41.84
CA PRO A 410 -9.88 2.18 41.97
C PRO A 410 -10.55 0.81 41.79
N ASP A 411 -11.86 0.69 42.07
CA ASP A 411 -12.59 -0.58 41.99
C ASP A 411 -12.93 -0.98 40.54
N GLU A 412 -12.86 -0.04 39.59
CA GLU A 412 -13.08 -0.26 38.16
C GLU A 412 -11.80 -0.68 37.42
N VAL A 413 -10.64 -0.63 38.08
CA VAL A 413 -9.35 -0.93 37.46
C VAL A 413 -9.18 -2.44 37.31
N ILE A 414 -8.96 -2.88 36.07
CA ILE A 414 -8.61 -4.28 35.75
C ILE A 414 -7.13 -4.50 36.06
N LEU A 415 -6.84 -5.34 37.05
CA LEU A 415 -5.47 -5.64 37.50
C LEU A 415 -4.85 -6.82 36.73
N ASP A 416 -5.71 -7.69 36.23
CA ASP A 416 -5.44 -8.95 35.55
C ASP A 416 -6.06 -8.96 34.14
N PRO A 417 -5.64 -8.05 33.23
CA PRO A 417 -6.12 -8.09 31.85
C PRO A 417 -5.76 -9.43 31.18
N SER A 418 -6.68 -9.99 30.39
CA SER A 418 -6.31 -11.04 29.44
C SER A 418 -5.41 -10.46 28.35
N GLU A 419 -4.54 -11.28 27.79
CA GLU A 419 -3.79 -10.94 26.58
C GLU A 419 -4.76 -10.66 25.41
N GLY A 420 -5.71 -11.57 25.17
CA GLY A 420 -6.75 -11.39 24.17
C GLY A 420 -6.29 -11.74 22.75
N SER A 421 -7.20 -11.65 21.78
CA SER A 421 -6.92 -12.01 20.39
C SER A 421 -6.51 -10.83 19.50
N GLU A 422 -6.54 -9.61 20.04
CA GLU A 422 -6.20 -8.36 19.37
C GLU A 422 -5.59 -7.41 20.41
N ASN A 423 -4.64 -6.57 20.00
CA ASN A 423 -4.05 -5.56 20.90
C ASN A 423 -5.15 -4.71 21.53
N HIS A 424 -5.02 -4.42 22.82
CA HIS A 424 -5.99 -3.60 23.56
C HIS A 424 -5.31 -2.77 24.63
N ILE A 425 -6.04 -1.82 25.20
CA ILE A 425 -5.51 -0.92 26.22
C ILE A 425 -5.93 -1.38 27.61
N ASN A 426 -4.95 -1.64 28.47
CA ASN A 426 -5.16 -1.70 29.91
C ASN A 426 -4.88 -0.33 30.55
N TYR A 427 -5.68 0.05 31.55
CA TYR A 427 -5.54 1.34 32.23
C TYR A 427 -5.00 1.23 33.65
N PHE A 428 -4.08 2.13 33.98
CA PHE A 428 -3.75 2.53 35.35
C PHE A 428 -4.54 3.78 35.72
N LEU A 429 -4.90 3.88 37.00
CA LEU A 429 -5.60 5.04 37.55
C LEU A 429 -4.67 5.80 38.50
N LEU A 430 -4.37 7.05 38.17
CA LEU A 430 -3.74 7.99 39.09
C LEU A 430 -4.85 8.80 39.78
N SER A 431 -4.91 8.77 41.11
CA SER A 431 -6.01 9.39 41.86
C SER A 431 -5.55 10.20 43.07
N LEU A 432 -6.30 11.26 43.37
CA LEU A 432 -6.20 12.08 44.57
C LEU A 432 -7.39 11.81 45.51
N PRO A 433 -7.20 11.91 46.84
CA PRO A 433 -8.31 11.75 47.80
C PRO A 433 -9.39 12.83 47.67
N THR A 434 -9.03 14.02 47.19
CA THR A 434 -9.93 15.18 47.02
C THR A 434 -9.49 16.02 45.82
N ALA A 435 -10.45 16.62 45.12
CA ALA A 435 -10.16 17.51 44.00
C ALA A 435 -9.38 18.76 44.44
N LEU A 436 -8.44 19.19 43.59
CA LEU A 436 -7.63 20.40 43.79
C LEU A 436 -8.15 21.56 42.94
N GLY A 437 -7.85 22.80 43.35
CA GLY A 437 -8.19 24.01 42.57
C GLY A 437 -7.19 24.34 41.45
N HIS A 438 -6.19 23.49 41.25
CA HIS A 438 -5.09 23.61 40.31
C HIS A 438 -4.70 22.21 39.81
N GLU A 439 -3.92 22.14 38.73
CA GLU A 439 -3.46 20.86 38.18
C GLU A 439 -2.43 20.19 39.08
N ALA A 440 -2.45 18.86 39.11
CA ALA A 440 -1.39 18.04 39.68
C ALA A 440 -0.87 17.08 38.61
N SER A 441 0.42 16.79 38.62
CA SER A 441 1.03 15.91 37.62
C SER A 441 2.12 15.03 38.19
N VAL A 442 2.38 13.93 37.48
CA VAL A 442 3.51 13.01 37.72
C VAL A 442 4.10 12.62 36.37
N GLU A 443 5.41 12.40 36.35
CA GLU A 443 6.03 11.67 35.25
C GLU A 443 5.75 10.17 35.45
N TYR A 444 5.58 9.42 34.36
CA TYR A 444 5.36 7.99 34.41
C TYR A 444 6.20 7.24 33.38
N ARG A 445 6.51 5.97 33.68
CA ARG A 445 7.10 5.02 32.74
C ARG A 445 6.73 3.59 33.10
N THR A 446 6.59 2.73 32.11
CA THR A 446 6.46 1.29 32.31
C THR A 446 7.81 0.64 32.60
N LEU A 447 7.80 -0.46 33.34
CA LEU A 447 8.95 -1.29 33.66
C LEU A 447 8.60 -2.76 33.44
N ASP A 448 9.53 -3.50 32.85
CA ASP A 448 9.41 -4.94 32.65
C ASP A 448 9.32 -5.67 33.99
N GLY A 449 8.58 -6.79 33.99
CA GLY A 449 8.60 -7.79 35.04
C GLY A 449 8.99 -9.13 34.46
N SER A 450 8.05 -10.08 34.42
CA SER A 450 8.19 -11.22 33.51
C SER A 450 7.75 -10.87 32.10
N ALA A 451 6.74 -10.00 31.96
CA ALA A 451 6.37 -9.40 30.68
C ALA A 451 7.42 -8.35 30.27
N LEU A 452 7.79 -8.39 29.01
CA LEU A 452 8.81 -7.63 28.31
C LEU A 452 8.18 -6.64 27.31
N ALA A 453 8.61 -5.39 27.38
CA ALA A 453 8.21 -4.40 26.41
C ALA A 453 8.57 -4.79 24.97
N GLY A 454 7.59 -4.64 24.06
CA GLY A 454 7.71 -4.98 22.64
C GLY A 454 7.38 -6.43 22.31
N LEU A 455 7.15 -7.28 23.33
CA LEU A 455 6.57 -8.61 23.16
C LEU A 455 5.14 -8.62 23.71
N ASP A 456 4.97 -8.28 24.99
CA ASP A 456 3.67 -8.50 25.67
C ASP A 456 2.94 -7.17 25.94
N TYR A 457 3.67 -6.06 25.93
CA TYR A 457 3.09 -4.72 26.05
C TYR A 457 3.97 -3.66 25.38
N LYS A 458 3.39 -2.51 25.03
CA LYS A 458 4.14 -1.38 24.46
C LYS A 458 4.70 -0.49 25.58
N ALA A 459 6.02 -0.34 25.63
CA ALA A 459 6.65 0.57 26.57
C ALA A 459 6.07 1.99 26.44
N THR A 460 5.57 2.52 27.55
CA THR A 460 4.87 3.82 27.58
C THR A 460 5.49 4.69 28.67
N SER A 461 5.76 5.95 28.36
CA SER A 461 6.22 6.96 29.34
C SER A 461 5.70 8.34 28.97
N GLY A 462 5.59 9.23 29.96
CA GLY A 462 5.08 10.58 29.72
C GLY A 462 4.75 11.34 30.99
N LEU A 463 3.88 12.34 30.85
CA LEU A 463 3.36 13.14 31.94
C LEU A 463 1.86 12.86 32.11
N ALA A 464 1.45 12.39 33.28
CA ALA A 464 0.04 12.24 33.62
C ALA A 464 -0.42 13.46 34.41
N VAL A 465 -1.51 14.09 33.97
CA VAL A 465 -2.06 15.31 34.57
C VAL A 465 -3.46 15.04 35.10
N ILE A 466 -3.69 15.33 36.37
CA ILE A 466 -5.03 15.47 36.96
C ILE A 466 -5.38 16.95 36.88
N ALA A 467 -6.32 17.28 35.99
CA ALA A 467 -6.77 18.65 35.79
C ALA A 467 -7.41 19.25 37.06
N ALA A 468 -7.40 20.58 37.17
CA ALA A 468 -8.07 21.27 38.27
C ALA A 468 -9.55 20.89 38.36
N GLY A 469 -10.03 20.59 39.56
CA GLY A 469 -11.39 20.13 39.84
C GLY A 469 -11.62 18.63 39.63
N GLN A 470 -10.66 17.89 39.06
CA GLN A 470 -10.74 16.44 38.92
C GLN A 470 -10.04 15.73 40.10
N THR A 471 -10.40 14.47 40.30
CA THR A 471 -9.79 13.59 41.32
C THR A 471 -8.91 12.51 40.72
N SER A 472 -8.95 12.28 39.42
CA SER A 472 -8.21 11.19 38.79
C SER A 472 -7.91 11.46 37.33
N THR A 473 -6.96 10.71 36.80
CA THR A 473 -6.65 10.58 35.38
C THR A 473 -6.19 9.15 35.11
N VAL A 474 -6.35 8.68 33.88
CA VAL A 474 -5.92 7.33 33.48
C VAL A 474 -4.63 7.38 32.67
N ILE A 475 -3.82 6.34 32.82
CA ILE A 475 -2.62 6.09 32.03
C ILE A 475 -2.87 4.76 31.32
N GLY A 476 -3.08 4.80 30.01
CA GLY A 476 -3.26 3.60 29.19
C GLY A 476 -1.90 2.99 28.83
N VAL A 477 -1.85 1.66 28.83
CA VAL A 477 -0.73 0.87 28.31
C VAL A 477 -1.32 -0.15 27.35
N GLU A 478 -0.79 -0.19 26.14
CA GLU A 478 -1.17 -1.18 25.13
C GLU A 478 -0.59 -2.55 25.50
N ILE A 479 -1.48 -3.53 25.61
CA ILE A 479 -1.18 -4.96 25.70
C ILE A 479 -1.10 -5.49 24.28
N ILE A 480 -0.02 -6.20 23.98
CA ILE A 480 0.20 -6.84 22.70
C ILE A 480 -0.41 -8.23 22.80
N ALA A 481 -1.25 -8.57 21.83
CA ALA A 481 -1.86 -9.88 21.75
C ALA A 481 -1.09 -10.77 20.78
N ASP A 482 -0.87 -12.02 21.13
CA ASP A 482 -0.41 -13.03 20.20
C ASP A 482 -1.20 -14.36 20.27
N THR A 483 -0.57 -15.47 19.92
CA THR A 483 -1.20 -16.81 19.90
C THR A 483 -0.27 -17.88 20.51
N ILE A 484 0.77 -17.43 21.21
CA ILE A 484 1.84 -18.21 21.77
C ILE A 484 1.44 -18.57 23.20
N VAL A 485 1.25 -19.87 23.44
CA VAL A 485 0.96 -20.36 24.79
C VAL A 485 2.15 -20.09 25.73
N GLU A 486 1.92 -19.21 26.70
CA GLU A 486 2.87 -18.85 27.74
C GLU A 486 2.30 -18.91 29.17
N ASP A 487 3.09 -18.50 30.17
CA ASP A 487 2.63 -18.40 31.57
C ASP A 487 2.08 -16.99 31.81
N ASP A 488 1.24 -16.78 32.83
CA ASP A 488 0.80 -15.41 33.21
C ASP A 488 2.01 -14.52 33.53
N GLU A 489 2.04 -13.33 32.95
CA GLU A 489 3.18 -12.44 33.01
C GLU A 489 2.88 -11.11 33.71
N THR A 490 3.90 -10.41 34.18
CA THR A 490 3.73 -9.17 34.95
C THR A 490 4.57 -8.03 34.43
N PHE A 491 4.02 -6.82 34.45
CA PHE A 491 4.73 -5.57 34.21
C PHE A 491 4.29 -4.51 35.22
N PHE A 492 5.02 -3.38 35.27
CA PHE A 492 4.80 -2.34 36.25
C PHE A 492 4.67 -0.95 35.60
N LEU A 493 3.93 -0.06 36.26
CA LEU A 493 3.96 1.37 36.01
C LEU A 493 4.62 2.07 37.20
N GLU A 494 5.66 2.84 36.93
CA GLU A 494 6.33 3.71 37.88
C GLU A 494 5.87 5.16 37.64
N VAL A 495 5.53 5.88 38.72
CA VAL A 495 5.31 7.33 38.68
C VAL A 495 6.25 8.07 39.62
N SER A 496 6.74 9.23 39.17
CA SER A 496 7.77 10.02 39.85
C SER A 496 7.53 11.53 39.69
N ASN A 497 8.38 12.33 40.33
CA ASN A 497 8.42 13.79 40.16
C ASN A 497 7.05 14.48 40.30
N PRO A 498 6.34 14.28 41.44
CA PRO A 498 5.02 14.87 41.61
C PRO A 498 5.10 16.40 41.65
N SER A 499 4.16 17.04 40.98
CA SER A 499 3.97 18.49 40.94
C SER A 499 2.52 18.84 41.26
N GLY A 500 2.29 19.96 41.95
CA GLY A 500 0.93 20.40 42.38
C GLY A 500 0.32 19.58 43.52
N ALA A 501 0.81 18.36 43.78
CA ALA A 501 0.47 17.50 44.91
C ALA A 501 1.73 16.77 45.41
N ASN A 502 1.63 16.06 46.54
CA ASN A 502 2.72 15.24 47.10
C ASN A 502 2.30 13.77 47.17
N PHE A 503 3.27 12.88 47.02
CA PHE A 503 3.12 11.47 47.38
C PHE A 503 2.97 11.28 48.91
N PRO A 504 2.55 10.07 49.36
CA PRO A 504 2.55 9.72 50.77
C PRO A 504 3.90 9.99 51.45
N GLU A 505 3.87 10.22 52.77
CA GLU A 505 5.06 10.62 53.53
C GLU A 505 6.21 9.60 53.38
N GLY A 506 7.35 10.07 52.87
CA GLY A 506 8.55 9.26 52.66
C GLY A 506 8.69 8.66 51.27
N GLU A 507 7.66 8.74 50.42
CA GLU A 507 7.69 8.20 49.06
C GLU A 507 8.15 9.24 48.04
N ILE A 508 9.03 8.82 47.13
CA ILE A 508 9.49 9.63 45.99
C ILE A 508 9.09 9.03 44.64
N ILE A 509 8.64 7.77 44.65
CA ILE A 509 8.19 6.98 43.52
C ILE A 509 6.99 6.16 44.00
N LEU A 510 5.97 5.99 43.16
CA LEU A 510 4.92 4.99 43.37
C LEU A 510 4.97 3.98 42.23
N THR A 511 4.68 2.71 42.53
CA THR A 511 4.64 1.63 41.55
C THR A 511 3.30 0.90 41.61
N ALA A 512 2.75 0.56 40.46
CA ALA A 512 1.59 -0.31 40.32
C ALA A 512 1.93 -1.49 39.40
N MET A 513 1.39 -2.67 39.67
CA MET A 513 1.63 -3.90 38.90
C MET A 513 0.38 -4.27 38.08
N ARG A 514 0.60 -4.93 36.94
CA ARG A 514 -0.42 -5.66 36.18
C ARG A 514 0.04 -7.08 35.93
N THR A 515 -0.94 -7.97 35.76
CA THR A 515 -0.71 -9.36 35.35
C THR A 515 -1.44 -9.60 34.04
N ILE A 516 -0.69 -9.81 32.96
CA ILE A 516 -1.25 -10.25 31.67
C ILE A 516 -1.56 -11.74 31.84
N VAL A 517 -2.84 -12.09 31.74
CA VAL A 517 -3.31 -13.47 31.87
C VAL A 517 -3.28 -14.10 30.49
N ASN A 518 -2.54 -15.20 30.35
CA ASN A 518 -2.51 -15.96 29.11
C ASN A 518 -3.89 -16.58 28.86
N ASP A 519 -4.47 -16.34 27.70
CA ASP A 519 -5.73 -16.93 27.24
C ASP A 519 -5.60 -17.85 26.02
N ASP A 520 -4.37 -18.19 25.63
CA ASP A 520 -4.07 -19.12 24.56
C ASP A 520 -4.12 -20.59 24.97
N PHE A 521 -4.50 -21.43 24.00
CA PHE A 521 -4.63 -22.88 24.17
C PHE A 521 -3.84 -23.64 23.10
N VAL A 522 -3.34 -24.82 23.49
CA VAL A 522 -2.59 -25.76 22.63
C VAL A 522 -3.44 -26.41 21.55
#